data_AF-A0A224Z9Y1-F1
#
_entry.id   AF-A0A224Z9Y1-F1
#
_cell.length_a   1.000
_cell.length_b   1.000
_cell.length_c   1.000
_cell.angle_alpha   90.00
_cell.angle_beta   90.00
_cell.angle_gamma   90.00
#
_symmetry.space_group_name_H-M   'P 1'
#
loop_
_entity.id
_entity.type
_entity.pdbx_description
1 polymer ?
#
loop_
_entity_poly.entity_id
_entity_poly.type
_entity_poly.pdbx_seq_one_letter_code
_entity_poly.pdbx_strand_id
1 'polypeptide(L)'
;MLAMYVDVEHKTWDAILPFVTFAYNTAVQETTQLSPYKLVYGRNPSTTLDAMLPNVTDEENIDVTAYLQRAEEARQLARLRIKNQQATDSRRYNLRRRFV
;
A
#
# COMPACT_ATOMS: atom_id res chain seq x y z
N MET A 1 0.08 14.36 -0.73
CA MET A 1 -1.21 13.77 -0.27
C MET A 1 -1.74 14.53 0.94
N LEU A 2 -1.06 14.56 2.09
CA LEU A 2 -1.56 15.26 3.29
C LEU A 2 -1.83 16.76 3.09
N ALA A 3 -0.86 17.51 2.54
CA ALA A 3 -0.98 18.96 2.34
C ALA A 3 -2.15 19.41 1.44
N MET A 4 -2.79 18.49 0.71
CA MET A 4 -3.99 18.79 -0.08
C MET A 4 -5.26 18.87 0.77
N TYR A 5 -5.23 18.36 2.01
CA TYR A 5 -6.40 18.21 2.88
C TYR A 5 -6.28 18.96 4.21
N VAL A 6 -5.16 19.63 4.45
CA VAL A 6 -4.99 20.48 5.64
C VAL A 6 -5.53 21.88 5.32
N ASP A 7 -6.02 22.58 6.34
CA ASP A 7 -6.43 23.98 6.23
C ASP A 7 -5.27 24.89 5.79
N VAL A 8 -5.59 26.11 5.35
CA VAL A 8 -4.61 27.07 4.82
C VAL A 8 -3.50 27.40 5.83
N GLU A 9 -3.84 27.38 7.13
CA GLU A 9 -2.88 27.66 8.21
C GLU A 9 -2.13 26.41 8.69
N HIS A 10 -2.41 25.25 8.10
CA HIS A 10 -1.79 23.96 8.42
C HIS A 10 -1.98 23.55 9.90
N LYS A 11 -3.07 23.95 10.55
CA LYS A 11 -3.37 23.69 11.97
C LYS A 11 -4.19 22.42 12.19
N THR A 12 -4.89 21.91 11.18
CA THR A 12 -5.80 20.75 11.30
C THR A 12 -5.19 19.42 10.84
N TRP A 13 -3.86 19.38 10.66
CA TRP A 13 -3.18 18.22 10.08
C TRP A 13 -3.35 16.95 10.92
N ASP A 14 -3.44 17.11 12.24
CA ASP A 14 -3.61 16.04 13.23
C ASP A 14 -4.98 15.37 13.10
N ALA A 15 -6.03 16.16 12.89
CA ALA A 15 -7.38 15.67 12.65
C ALA A 15 -7.50 14.90 11.32
N ILE A 16 -6.73 15.28 10.30
CA ILE A 16 -6.78 14.68 8.96
C ILE A 16 -5.87 13.45 8.83
N LEU A 17 -4.82 13.38 9.66
CA LEU A 17 -3.80 12.33 9.58
C LEU A 17 -4.37 10.90 9.61
N PRO A 18 -5.35 10.54 10.47
CA PRO A 18 -5.91 9.19 10.48
C PRO A 18 -6.52 8.78 9.14
N PHE A 19 -7.22 9.71 8.47
CA PHE A 19 -7.88 9.46 7.19
C PHE A 19 -6.88 9.27 6.05
N VAL A 20 -5.85 10.12 5.98
CA VAL A 20 -4.79 10.00 4.99
C VAL A 20 -3.97 8.73 5.20
N THR A 21 -3.70 8.39 6.46
CA THR A 21 -2.99 7.15 6.82
C THR A 21 -3.78 5.92 6.40
N PHE A 22 -5.09 5.90 6.65
CA PHE A 22 -5.97 4.84 6.19
C PHE A 22 -5.94 4.73 4.66
N ALA A 23 -6.18 5.83 3.95
CA ALA A 23 -6.18 5.85 2.48
C ALA A 23 -4.85 5.37 1.89
N TYR A 24 -3.72 5.80 2.46
CA TYR A 24 -2.39 5.37 2.02
C TYR A 24 -2.16 3.87 2.26
N ASN A 25 -2.59 3.35 3.42
CA ASN A 25 -2.42 1.95 3.78
C ASN A 25 -3.30 1.00 2.96
N THR A 26 -4.48 1.45 2.53
CA THR A 26 -5.42 0.61 1.76
C THR A 26 -5.26 0.76 0.24
N ALA A 27 -4.73 1.88 -0.26
CA ALA A 27 -4.52 2.10 -1.68
C ALA A 27 -3.46 1.16 -2.28
N VAL A 28 -3.72 0.70 -3.51
CA VAL A 28 -2.77 -0.10 -4.29
C VAL A 28 -1.65 0.82 -4.78
N GLN A 29 -0.41 0.46 -4.46
CA GLN A 29 0.77 1.22 -4.88
C GLN A 29 1.18 0.80 -6.30
N GLU A 30 1.56 1.77 -7.14
CA GLU A 30 1.88 1.53 -8.56
C GLU A 30 3.04 0.55 -8.75
N THR A 31 4.13 0.72 -8.00
CA THR A 31 5.30 -0.15 -8.14
C THR A 31 5.03 -1.58 -7.69
N THR A 32 4.44 -1.75 -6.51
CA THR A 32 4.25 -3.08 -5.92
C THR A 32 2.98 -3.75 -6.41
N GLN A 33 2.04 -3.00 -6.99
CA GLN A 33 0.67 -3.44 -7.33
C GLN A 33 -0.05 -4.09 -6.15
N LEU A 34 0.33 -3.71 -4.92
CA LEU A 34 -0.22 -4.22 -3.66
C LEU A 34 -0.36 -3.04 -2.68
N SER A 35 -1.35 -3.10 -1.79
CA SER A 35 -1.49 -2.10 -0.74
C SER A 35 -0.50 -2.36 0.41
N PRO A 36 -0.04 -1.32 1.12
CA PRO A 36 0.82 -1.49 2.30
C PRO A 36 0.16 -2.40 3.36
N TYR A 37 -1.15 -2.27 3.57
CA TYR A 37 -1.90 -3.15 4.47
C TYR A 37 -1.75 -4.63 4.08
N LYS A 38 -1.90 -4.96 2.80
CA LYS A 38 -1.75 -6.34 2.33
C LYS A 38 -0.34 -6.89 2.49
N LEU A 39 0.69 -6.04 2.42
CA LEU A 39 2.08 -6.47 2.67
C LEU A 39 2.36 -6.79 4.14
N VAL A 40 1.68 -6.09 5.05
CA VAL A 40 1.79 -6.34 6.49
C VAL A 40 0.96 -7.55 6.89
N TYR A 41 -0.30 -7.56 6.46
CA TYR A 41 -1.31 -8.49 6.95
C TYR A 41 -1.67 -9.61 5.98
N GLY A 42 -1.07 -9.72 4.80
CA GLY A 42 -1.35 -10.82 3.84
C GLY A 42 -2.78 -10.86 3.27
N ARG A 43 -3.68 -9.96 3.68
CA ARG A 43 -5.07 -9.86 3.26
C ARG A 43 -5.46 -8.43 2.91
N ASN A 44 -6.61 -8.26 2.27
CA ASN A 44 -7.14 -6.93 2.01
C ASN A 44 -7.72 -6.33 3.31
N PRO A 45 -7.68 -4.99 3.46
CA PRO A 45 -8.31 -4.32 4.59
C PRO A 45 -9.84 -4.54 4.52
N SER A 46 -10.44 -4.89 5.66
CA SER A 46 -11.88 -4.85 5.82
C SER A 46 -12.31 -3.42 6.10
N THR A 47 -13.27 -2.92 5.33
CA THR A 47 -13.81 -1.58 5.42
C THR A 47 -15.17 -1.58 6.10
N THR A 48 -15.63 -0.39 6.51
CA THR A 48 -16.98 -0.23 7.10
C THR A 48 -18.08 -0.65 6.14
N LEU A 49 -17.86 -0.52 4.82
CA LEU A 49 -18.79 -1.00 3.80
C LEU A 49 -18.87 -2.53 3.80
N ASP A 50 -17.75 -3.23 3.97
CA ASP A 50 -17.73 -4.71 4.05
C ASP A 50 -18.46 -5.21 5.31
N ALA A 51 -18.42 -4.44 6.40
CA ALA A 51 -19.17 -4.75 7.61
C ALA A 51 -20.68 -4.46 7.49
N MET A 52 -21.06 -3.40 6.77
CA MET A 52 -22.47 -3.04 6.53
C MET A 52 -23.12 -3.94 5.48
N LEU A 53 -22.33 -4.43 4.51
CA LEU A 53 -22.74 -5.32 3.44
C LEU A 53 -21.95 -6.63 3.58
N PRO A 54 -22.30 -7.48 4.56
CA PRO A 54 -21.57 -8.71 4.80
C PRO A 54 -21.68 -9.62 3.58
N ASN A 55 -20.61 -9.67 2.81
CA ASN A 55 -20.41 -10.70 1.82
C ASN A 55 -19.87 -11.94 2.54
N VAL A 56 -20.49 -13.10 2.31
CA VAL A 56 -19.95 -14.37 2.80
C VAL A 56 -18.66 -14.65 2.02
N THR A 57 -17.53 -14.29 2.62
CA THR A 57 -16.20 -14.68 2.13
C THR A 57 -15.64 -15.75 3.06
N ASP A 58 -15.14 -16.84 2.51
CA ASP A 58 -14.52 -17.96 3.25
C ASP A 58 -13.23 -17.58 4.02
N GLU A 59 -12.91 -16.29 4.11
CA GLU A 59 -11.71 -15.78 4.78
C GLU A 59 -11.78 -15.86 6.32
N GLU A 60 -12.94 -16.14 6.91
CA GLU A 60 -13.13 -16.18 8.37
C GLU A 60 -12.46 -17.39 9.06
N ASN A 61 -12.02 -18.42 8.31
CA ASN A 61 -11.40 -19.65 8.84
C ASN A 61 -10.03 -19.96 8.22
N ILE A 62 -9.20 -18.94 7.97
CA ILE A 62 -7.83 -19.16 7.46
C ILE A 62 -6.86 -19.49 8.62
N ASP A 63 -6.14 -20.60 8.50
CA ASP A 63 -5.08 -20.97 9.45
C ASP A 63 -3.98 -19.90 9.51
N VAL A 64 -3.45 -19.67 10.72
CA VAL A 64 -2.40 -18.67 11.00
C VAL A 64 -1.16 -18.93 10.14
N THR A 65 -0.84 -20.20 9.86
CA THR A 65 0.31 -20.54 9.01
C THR A 65 0.11 -20.10 7.57
N ALA A 66 -1.09 -20.34 7.01
CA ALA A 66 -1.45 -19.91 5.67
C ALA A 66 -1.46 -18.38 5.55
N TYR A 67 -1.89 -17.68 6.60
CA TYR A 67 -1.82 -16.23 6.70
C TYR A 67 -0.37 -15.69 6.62
N LEU A 68 0.55 -16.27 7.40
CA LEU A 68 1.96 -15.89 7.38
C LEU A 68 2.61 -16.15 6.03
N GLN A 69 2.28 -17.28 5.40
CA GLN A 69 2.75 -17.62 4.06
C GLN A 69 2.31 -16.59 3.02
N ARG A 70 1.02 -16.23 2.98
CA ARG A 70 0.50 -15.20 2.06
C ARG A 70 1.19 -13.85 2.23
N ALA A 71 1.40 -13.44 3.48
CA ALA A 71 2.11 -12.18 3.77
C ALA A 71 3.55 -12.22 3.25
N GLU A 72 4.26 -13.34 3.43
CA GLU A 72 5.64 -13.47 2.94
C GLU A 72 5.70 -13.53 1.41
N GLU A 73 4.81 -14.28 0.75
CA GLU A 73 4.69 -14.29 -0.70
C GLU A 73 4.45 -12.89 -1.27
N ALA A 74 3.52 -12.13 -0.67
CA ALA A 74 3.24 -10.76 -1.07
C ALA A 74 4.48 -9.85 -0.94
N ARG A 75 5.26 -10.00 0.13
CA ARG A 75 6.52 -9.26 0.33
C ARG A 75 7.59 -9.66 -0.66
N GLN A 76 7.75 -10.95 -0.96
CA GLN A 76 8.70 -11.43 -1.96
C GLN A 76 8.37 -10.88 -3.35
N LEU A 77 7.10 -10.92 -3.74
CA LEU A 77 6.62 -10.34 -5.00
C LEU A 77 6.86 -8.82 -5.05
N ALA A 78 6.55 -8.11 -3.98
CA ALA A 78 6.80 -6.68 -3.89
C ALA A 78 8.30 -6.34 -4.02
N ARG A 79 9.19 -7.10 -3.36
CA ARG A 79 10.65 -6.92 -3.49
C ARG A 79 11.12 -7.10 -4.93
N LEU A 80 10.61 -8.11 -5.64
CA LEU A 80 10.95 -8.33 -7.05
C LEU A 80 10.49 -7.17 -7.94
N ARG A 81 9.24 -6.72 -7.76
CA ARG A 81 8.69 -5.57 -8.50
C ARG A 81 9.47 -4.29 -8.24
N ILE A 82 9.82 -4.01 -6.98
CA ILE A 82 10.64 -2.85 -6.59
C ILE A 82 12.01 -2.90 -7.28
N LYS A 83 12.69 -4.05 -7.28
CA LYS A 83 14.00 -4.19 -7.95
C LYS A 83 13.91 -3.92 -9.46
N ASN A 84 12.88 -4.46 -10.12
CA ASN A 84 12.66 -4.25 -11.55
C ASN A 84 12.38 -2.77 -11.88
N GLN A 85 11.55 -2.13 -11.05
CA GLN A 85 11.24 -0.70 -11.19
C GLN A 85 12.48 0.16 -10.97
N GLN A 86 13.28 -0.13 -9.94
CA GLN A 86 14.54 0.55 -9.67
C GLN A 86 15.53 0.46 -10.83
N ALA A 87 15.66 -0.71 -11.47
CA ALA A 87 16.51 -0.88 -12.64
C ALA A 87 16.03 -0.01 -13.82
N THR A 88 14.71 0.04 -14.05
CA THR A 88 14.08 0.85 -15.10
C THR A 88 14.29 2.35 -14.84
N ASP A 89 14.06 2.80 -13.61
CA ASP A 89 14.24 4.19 -13.21
C ASP A 89 15.70 4.62 -13.29
N SER A 90 16.63 3.76 -12.88
CA SER A 90 18.07 4.00 -12.98
C SER A 90 18.49 4.18 -14.44
N ARG A 91 18.01 3.31 -15.34
CA ARG A 91 18.26 3.45 -16.79
C ARG A 91 17.73 4.78 -17.32
N ARG A 92 16.50 5.16 -16.94
CA ARG A 92 15.88 6.42 -17.35
C ARG A 92 16.67 7.63 -16.86
N TYR A 93 17.12 7.62 -15.62
CA TYR A 93 17.92 8.71 -15.04
C TYR A 93 19.28 8.83 -15.73
N ASN A 94 19.96 7.70 -15.95
CA ASN A 94 21.26 7.66 -16.62
C ASN A 94 21.20 8.21 -18.05
N LEU A 95 20.12 7.93 -18.81
CA LEU A 95 19.92 8.51 -20.15
C LEU A 95 19.80 10.05 -20.14
N ARG A 96 19.32 10.63 -19.04
CA ARG A 96 19.14 12.08 -18.89
C ARG A 96 20.31 12.76 -18.18
N ARG A 97 21.33 12.00 -17.78
CA ARG A 97 22.52 12.53 -17.13
C ARG A 97 23.33 13.32 -18.15
N ARG A 98 23.26 14.66 -18.10
CA ARG A 98 24.20 15.51 -18.83
C ARG A 98 25.57 15.39 -18.16
N PHE A 99 26.59 15.04 -18.94
CA PHE A 99 27.97 15.20 -18.53
C PHE A 99 28.28 16.70 -18.57
N VAL A 100 28.31 17.32 -17.39
CA VAL A 100 28.87 18.66 -17.17
C VAL A 100 30.22 18.45 -16.52
#